data_AF-A0A9K3Q087-F1
#
_entry.id   AF-A0A9K3Q087-F1
#
_cell.length_a   1.000
_cell.length_b   1.000
_cell.length_c   1.000
_cell.angle_alpha   90.00
_cell.angle_beta   90.00
_cell.angle_gamma   90.00
#
_symmetry.space_group_name_H-M   'P 1'
#
loop_
_entity.id
_entity.type
_entity.pdbx_description
1 polymer ?
#
loop_
_entity_poly.entity_id
_entity_poly.type
_entity_poly.pdbx_seq_one_letter_code
_entity_poly.pdbx_strand_id
1 'polypeptide(L)'
;MADDEEPTMMEDEGGGRYVGYAHEGGVPCTHTRADGPCPWLLRNPTDNGKPTGRASSLEYYKKAISFFLPNSHPWVEMPGTPAHGNPTRSKLVNNLVAKVRLAETRREGKDTQATRPLEMIEYKAILSTFRATPGPILQMKVKNPLMVLYQWHLITRIDDVCNFKVSDPRPHPKWQSGPSALDRGDERSKFQPVCCRLWPNHTE
;
A
#
# COMPACT_ATOMS: atom_id res chain seq x y z
N MET A 1 17.71 -44.33 14.11
CA MET A 1 18.44 -44.76 12.91
C MET A 1 17.39 -44.79 11.83
N ALA A 2 17.37 -43.76 10.97
CA ALA A 2 16.53 -43.76 9.79
C ALA A 2 17.22 -44.68 8.79
N ASP A 3 16.51 -45.70 8.33
CA ASP A 3 16.98 -46.55 7.25
C ASP A 3 16.90 -45.73 5.97
N ASP A 4 18.06 -45.40 5.41
CA ASP A 4 18.20 -44.71 4.13
C ASP A 4 17.80 -45.67 3.01
N GLU A 5 16.55 -45.58 2.53
CA GLU A 5 16.13 -46.28 1.30
C GLU A 5 16.80 -45.62 0.09
N GLU A 6 17.69 -46.37 -0.56
CA GLU A 6 18.41 -45.95 -1.76
C GLU A 6 17.44 -45.70 -2.94
N PRO A 7 17.59 -44.58 -3.68
CA PRO A 7 16.74 -44.29 -4.83
C PRO A 7 16.97 -45.31 -5.96
N THR A 8 15.89 -45.97 -6.39
CA THR A 8 15.96 -46.94 -7.49
C THR A 8 15.99 -46.22 -8.84
N MET A 9 17.07 -46.43 -9.59
CA MET A 9 17.25 -45.89 -10.93
C MET A 9 16.43 -46.72 -11.92
N MET A 10 15.52 -46.09 -12.66
CA MET A 10 14.84 -46.74 -13.79
C MET A 10 15.40 -46.19 -15.11
N GLU A 11 15.57 -47.09 -16.08
CA GLU A 11 16.04 -46.77 -17.43
C GLU A 11 14.90 -46.98 -18.43
N ASP A 12 14.69 -46.00 -19.28
CA ASP A 12 13.66 -46.02 -20.30
C ASP A 12 14.20 -46.72 -21.56
N GLU A 13 13.33 -47.26 -22.43
CA GLU A 13 13.73 -47.90 -23.70
C GLU A 13 14.46 -46.97 -24.70
N GLY A 14 14.58 -45.68 -24.38
CA GLY A 14 15.39 -44.67 -25.09
C GLY A 14 16.75 -44.35 -24.45
N GLY A 15 17.17 -45.05 -23.39
CA GLY A 15 18.48 -44.89 -22.75
C GLY A 15 18.63 -43.69 -21.79
N GLY A 16 17.51 -43.11 -21.32
CA GLY A 16 17.51 -42.07 -20.28
C GLY A 16 17.41 -42.67 -18.88
N ARG A 17 18.25 -42.20 -17.94
CA ARG A 17 18.19 -42.57 -16.51
C ARG A 17 17.42 -41.52 -15.71
N TYR A 18 16.42 -41.95 -14.92
CA TYR A 18 15.67 -41.08 -14.02
C TYR A 18 15.65 -41.61 -12.57
N VAL A 19 15.58 -40.67 -11.62
CA VAL A 19 15.39 -40.93 -10.19
C VAL A 19 13.91 -40.73 -9.86
N GLY A 20 13.19 -41.81 -9.59
CA GLY A 20 11.78 -41.75 -9.20
C GLY A 20 11.61 -41.61 -7.69
N TYR A 21 10.96 -40.55 -7.22
CA TYR A 21 10.38 -40.51 -5.87
C TYR A 21 8.88 -40.76 -5.97
N ALA A 22 8.41 -41.84 -5.37
CA ALA A 22 6.99 -42.15 -5.30
C ALA A 22 6.28 -41.16 -4.36
N HIS A 23 5.47 -40.27 -4.92
CA HIS A 23 4.43 -39.58 -4.17
C HIS A 23 3.07 -39.94 -4.75
N GLU A 24 2.25 -40.59 -3.92
CA GLU A 24 0.92 -41.05 -4.23
C GLU A 24 0.00 -39.89 -4.69
N GLY A 25 -0.64 -40.06 -5.85
CA GLY A 25 -1.93 -39.43 -6.13
C GLY A 25 -2.00 -38.20 -7.04
N GLY A 26 -0.91 -37.75 -7.68
CA GLY A 26 -0.97 -36.64 -8.64
C GLY A 26 -0.96 -37.13 -10.09
N VAL A 27 -1.99 -36.81 -10.89
CA VAL A 27 -1.98 -37.06 -12.35
C VAL A 27 -0.87 -36.19 -12.97
N PRO A 28 0.17 -36.76 -13.61
CA PRO A 28 1.24 -35.98 -14.21
C PRO A 28 0.74 -35.34 -15.50
N CYS A 29 0.92 -34.02 -15.62
CA CYS A 29 0.66 -33.31 -16.87
C CYS A 29 1.73 -33.69 -17.91
N THR A 30 1.31 -34.22 -19.05
CA THR A 30 2.17 -34.76 -20.11
C THR A 30 2.81 -33.70 -21.01
N HIS A 31 2.86 -32.44 -20.59
CA HIS A 31 3.40 -31.33 -21.39
C HIS A 31 4.48 -30.58 -20.62
N THR A 32 5.68 -31.16 -20.58
CA THR A 32 6.91 -30.41 -20.31
C THR A 32 7.33 -29.74 -21.61
N ARG A 33 7.07 -28.44 -21.74
CA ARG A 33 7.76 -27.61 -22.72
C ARG A 33 9.21 -27.46 -22.25
N ALA A 34 10.18 -27.37 -23.18
CA ALA A 34 11.62 -27.34 -22.90
C ALA A 34 12.09 -26.17 -22.01
N ASP A 35 11.21 -25.23 -21.66
CA ASP A 35 11.53 -23.99 -20.94
C ASP A 35 11.21 -24.05 -19.43
N GLY A 36 11.05 -25.24 -18.86
CA GLY A 36 10.80 -25.44 -17.43
C GLY A 36 9.32 -25.46 -17.04
N PRO A 37 9.02 -25.53 -15.72
CA PRO A 37 7.66 -25.73 -15.22
C PRO A 37 6.70 -24.63 -15.69
N CYS A 38 5.45 -25.00 -15.96
CA CYS A 38 4.40 -24.07 -16.38
C CYS A 38 4.31 -22.86 -15.41
N PRO A 39 4.30 -21.60 -15.91
CA PRO A 39 4.37 -20.39 -15.06
C PRO A 39 3.28 -20.22 -14.00
N TRP A 40 2.18 -20.99 -14.11
CA TRP A 40 1.02 -20.93 -13.22
C TRP A 40 0.94 -22.10 -12.23
N LEU A 41 1.80 -23.12 -12.36
CA LEU A 41 1.89 -24.25 -11.44
C LEU A 41 3.12 -24.08 -10.56
N LEU A 42 2.87 -23.90 -9.26
CA LEU A 42 3.86 -23.71 -8.19
C LEU A 42 4.63 -22.39 -8.24
N ARG A 43 3.95 -21.30 -7.85
CA ARG A 43 4.60 -20.35 -6.93
C ARG A 43 4.80 -21.06 -5.60
N ASN A 44 5.81 -21.93 -5.53
CA ASN A 44 6.28 -22.46 -4.27
C ASN A 44 6.59 -21.29 -3.33
N PRO A 45 6.34 -21.42 -2.01
CA PRO A 45 6.89 -20.48 -1.06
C PRO A 45 8.38 -20.38 -1.36
N THR A 46 8.84 -19.17 -1.72
CA THR A 46 10.21 -18.87 -2.13
C THR A 46 11.21 -19.69 -1.33
N ASP A 47 12.26 -20.22 -1.97
CA ASP A 47 13.27 -21.21 -1.53
C ASP A 47 13.87 -21.05 -0.10
N ASN A 48 13.45 -20.06 0.68
CA ASN A 48 13.83 -19.79 2.06
C ASN A 48 12.66 -19.87 3.07
N GLY A 49 11.47 -20.35 2.69
CA GLY A 49 10.31 -20.46 3.58
C GLY A 49 9.73 -19.10 4.05
N LYS A 50 10.22 -17.98 3.51
CA LYS A 50 9.79 -16.63 3.89
C LYS A 50 8.48 -16.26 3.17
N PRO A 51 7.53 -15.58 3.83
CA PRO A 51 6.29 -15.16 3.20
C PRO A 51 6.54 -14.03 2.17
N THR A 52 5.98 -14.17 0.97
CA THR A 52 6.18 -13.23 -0.15
C THR A 52 5.39 -11.92 -0.02
N GLY A 53 4.40 -11.88 0.86
CA GLY A 53 3.51 -10.74 1.08
C GLY A 53 3.38 -10.41 2.56
N ARG A 54 2.93 -9.18 2.86
CA ARG A 54 2.65 -8.77 4.23
C ARG A 54 1.23 -9.12 4.66
N ALA A 55 1.02 -9.28 5.96
CA ALA A 55 -0.28 -9.56 6.56
C ALA A 55 -1.33 -8.49 6.19
N SER A 56 -0.93 -7.21 6.20
CA SER A 56 -1.81 -6.10 5.81
C SER A 56 -2.32 -6.23 4.37
N SER A 57 -1.46 -6.65 3.43
CA SER A 57 -1.83 -6.89 2.04
C SER A 57 -2.78 -8.08 1.91
N LEU A 58 -2.49 -9.19 2.61
CA LEU A 58 -3.35 -10.36 2.62
C LEU A 58 -4.74 -10.06 3.19
N GLU A 59 -4.81 -9.26 4.26
CA GLU A 59 -6.07 -8.81 4.85
C GLU A 59 -6.85 -7.89 3.91
N TYR A 60 -6.16 -7.01 3.19
CA TYR A 60 -6.79 -6.18 2.16
C TYR A 60 -7.40 -7.04 1.05
N TYR A 61 -6.65 -8.00 0.49
CA TYR A 61 -7.17 -8.91 -0.53
C TYR A 61 -8.33 -9.75 -0.03
N LYS A 62 -8.21 -10.28 1.19
CA LYS A 62 -9.29 -11.01 1.87
C LYS A 62 -10.55 -10.17 1.99
N LYS A 63 -10.43 -8.90 2.42
CA LYS A 63 -11.54 -7.95 2.51
C LYS A 63 -12.12 -7.65 1.14
N ALA A 64 -11.29 -7.38 0.14
CA ALA A 64 -11.72 -7.03 -1.21
C ALA A 64 -12.52 -8.16 -1.86
N ILE A 65 -12.04 -9.41 -1.76
CA ILE A 65 -12.76 -10.59 -2.27
C ILE A 65 -14.05 -10.82 -1.48
N SER A 66 -13.99 -10.72 -0.15
CA SER A 66 -15.16 -10.90 0.71
C SER A 66 -16.29 -9.92 0.43
N PHE A 67 -15.97 -8.70 -0.02
CA PHE A 67 -16.96 -7.67 -0.30
C PHE A 67 -17.90 -8.06 -1.45
N PHE A 68 -17.39 -8.79 -2.44
CA PHE A 68 -18.16 -9.21 -3.61
C PHE A 68 -18.86 -10.57 -3.45
N LEU A 69 -18.71 -11.23 -2.29
CA LEU A 69 -19.31 -12.53 -2.04
C LEU A 69 -20.73 -12.36 -1.46
N PRO A 70 -21.78 -12.91 -2.10
CA PRO A 70 -23.15 -12.80 -1.61
C PRO A 70 -23.35 -13.48 -0.25
N ASN A 71 -22.61 -14.56 0.00
CA ASN A 71 -22.71 -15.34 1.22
C ASN A 71 -21.73 -14.79 2.27
N SER A 72 -22.25 -14.25 3.38
CA SER A 72 -21.46 -13.73 4.50
C SER A 72 -21.15 -14.80 5.57
N HIS A 73 -21.81 -15.96 5.50
CA HIS A 73 -21.64 -17.02 6.49
C HIS A 73 -20.19 -17.55 6.50
N PRO A 74 -19.68 -17.98 7.66
CA PRO A 74 -18.37 -18.61 7.77
C PRO A 74 -18.25 -19.79 6.79
N TRP A 75 -17.03 -20.03 6.30
CA TRP A 75 -16.75 -21.21 5.49
C TRP A 75 -16.90 -22.48 6.33
N VAL A 76 -17.73 -23.41 5.87
CA VAL A 76 -17.97 -24.69 6.50
C VAL A 76 -17.51 -25.79 5.55
N GLU A 77 -16.54 -26.58 6.02
CA GLU A 77 -16.10 -27.81 5.38
C GLU A 77 -16.60 -28.97 6.25
N MET A 78 -17.51 -29.78 5.71
CA MET A 78 -17.99 -31.00 6.37
C MET A 78 -17.66 -32.21 5.49
N PRO A 79 -17.12 -33.31 6.04
CA PRO A 79 -16.86 -34.53 5.29
C PRO A 79 -18.12 -35.02 4.57
N GLY A 80 -18.01 -35.31 3.27
CA GLY A 80 -19.14 -35.82 2.47
C GLY A 80 -20.12 -34.76 1.95
N THR A 81 -19.88 -33.46 2.19
CA THR A 81 -20.67 -32.37 1.56
C THR A 81 -19.76 -31.36 0.86
N PRO A 82 -20.22 -30.74 -0.25
CA PRO A 82 -19.48 -29.65 -0.86
C PRO A 82 -19.36 -28.48 0.11
N ALA A 83 -18.15 -27.91 0.20
CA ALA A 83 -17.88 -26.78 1.07
C ALA A 83 -18.75 -25.57 0.68
N HIS A 84 -19.27 -24.86 1.69
CA HIS A 84 -20.18 -23.74 1.50
C HIS A 84 -19.85 -22.58 2.44
N GLY A 85 -20.32 -21.38 2.09
CA GLY A 85 -20.04 -20.16 2.84
C GLY A 85 -19.05 -19.24 2.12
N ASN A 86 -18.44 -18.34 2.88
CA ASN A 86 -17.45 -17.40 2.37
C ASN A 86 -16.03 -17.98 2.48
N PRO A 87 -15.36 -18.36 1.37
CA PRO A 87 -14.02 -18.97 1.41
C PRO A 87 -12.96 -18.09 2.08
N THR A 88 -13.13 -16.77 2.07
CA THR A 88 -12.22 -15.83 2.75
C THR A 88 -12.29 -15.94 4.28
N ARG A 89 -13.38 -16.48 4.84
CA ARG A 89 -13.56 -16.71 6.28
C ARG A 89 -13.14 -18.11 6.73
N SER A 90 -12.53 -18.92 5.85
CA SER A 90 -12.02 -20.25 6.18
C SER A 90 -10.90 -20.22 7.22
N LYS A 91 -10.82 -21.31 8.00
CA LYS A 91 -9.75 -21.51 9.00
C LYS A 91 -8.37 -21.49 8.35
N LEU A 92 -8.24 -22.09 7.16
CA LEU A 92 -6.99 -22.14 6.41
C LEU A 92 -6.46 -20.74 6.07
N VAL A 93 -7.30 -19.87 5.52
CA VAL A 93 -6.92 -18.48 5.19
C VAL A 93 -6.57 -17.68 6.45
N ASN A 94 -7.35 -17.82 7.52
CA ASN A 94 -7.06 -17.15 8.79
C ASN A 94 -5.73 -17.60 9.40
N ASN A 95 -5.47 -18.91 9.38
CA ASN A 95 -4.22 -19.48 9.88
C ASN A 95 -3.02 -19.03 9.04
N LEU A 96 -3.18 -18.90 7.72
CA LEU A 96 -2.15 -18.34 6.85
C LEU A 96 -1.80 -16.89 7.25
N VAL A 97 -2.82 -16.03 7.42
CA VAL A 97 -2.61 -14.64 7.84
C VAL A 97 -1.93 -14.58 9.22
N ALA A 98 -2.34 -15.43 10.16
CA ALA A 98 -1.72 -15.52 11.48
C ALA A 98 -0.25 -15.96 11.41
N LYS A 99 0.08 -16.95 10.58
CA LYS A 99 1.47 -17.38 10.33
C LYS A 99 2.33 -16.25 9.74
N VAL A 100 1.80 -15.51 8.77
CA VAL A 100 2.51 -14.37 8.17
C VAL A 100 2.73 -13.26 9.21
N ARG A 101 1.71 -12.93 10.02
CA ARG A 101 1.86 -11.97 11.12
C ARG A 101 2.96 -12.40 12.10
N LEU A 102 3.00 -13.69 12.47
CA LEU A 102 4.03 -14.22 13.36
C LEU A 102 5.44 -14.10 12.74
N ALA A 103 5.60 -14.46 11.46
CA ALA A 103 6.86 -14.30 10.74
C ALA A 103 7.31 -12.82 10.67
N GLU A 104 6.38 -11.89 10.45
CA GLU A 104 6.67 -10.45 10.49
C GLU A 104 7.16 -10.00 11.87
N THR A 105 6.51 -10.44 12.96
CA THR A 105 6.95 -10.09 14.32
C THR A 105 8.35 -10.62 14.66
N ARG A 106 8.75 -11.73 14.03
CA ARG A 106 10.10 -12.32 14.16
C ARG A 106 11.14 -11.69 13.24
N ARG A 107 10.75 -10.69 12.43
CA ARG A 107 11.60 -10.09 11.37
C ARG A 107 12.06 -11.09 10.30
N GLU A 108 11.34 -12.20 10.15
CA GLU A 108 11.53 -13.21 9.11
C GLU A 108 10.56 -13.00 7.93
N GLY A 109 9.59 -12.12 8.12
CA GLY A 109 8.62 -11.71 7.10
C GLY A 109 9.18 -10.72 6.09
N LYS A 110 8.31 -10.28 5.17
CA LYS A 110 8.66 -9.25 4.18
C LYS A 110 8.86 -7.90 4.84
N ASP A 111 9.93 -7.20 4.45
CA ASP A 111 10.23 -5.85 4.93
C ASP A 111 9.10 -4.86 4.65
N THR A 112 8.99 -3.88 5.54
CA THR A 112 7.99 -2.83 5.42
C THR A 112 8.37 -1.89 4.27
N GLN A 113 7.52 -1.79 3.25
CA GLN A 113 7.63 -0.76 2.21
C GLN A 113 6.88 0.53 2.61
N ALA A 114 6.83 0.83 3.90
CA ALA A 114 6.19 2.06 4.37
C ALA A 114 7.01 3.25 3.89
N THR A 115 6.32 4.27 3.36
CA THR A 115 6.98 5.50 2.94
C THR A 115 7.63 6.15 4.16
N ARG A 116 8.92 6.48 4.05
CA ARG A 116 9.65 7.18 5.12
C ARG A 116 9.05 8.58 5.34
N PRO A 117 9.23 9.17 6.54
CA PRO A 117 8.86 10.56 6.79
C PRO A 117 9.60 11.53 5.86
N LEU A 118 8.91 12.61 5.47
CA LEU A 118 9.49 13.67 4.64
C LEU A 118 10.47 14.51 5.46
N GLU A 119 11.68 14.72 4.96
CA GLU A 119 12.67 15.57 5.62
C GLU A 119 12.51 17.04 5.25
N MET A 120 12.97 17.95 6.11
CA MET A 120 12.86 19.40 5.91
C MET A 120 13.52 19.88 4.60
N ILE A 121 14.65 19.27 4.21
CA ILE A 121 15.37 19.62 2.98
C ILE A 121 14.50 19.29 1.76
N GLU A 122 13.88 18.11 1.78
CA GLU A 122 13.02 17.62 0.71
C GLU A 122 11.73 18.42 0.61
N TYR A 123 11.15 18.75 1.76
CA TYR A 123 10.02 19.65 1.86
C TYR A 123 10.32 21.03 1.23
N LYS A 124 11.47 21.63 1.56
CA LYS A 124 11.90 22.90 0.96
C LYS A 124 12.11 22.78 -0.56
N ALA A 125 12.65 21.65 -1.04
CA ALA A 125 12.83 21.39 -2.46
C ALA A 125 11.48 21.24 -3.21
N ILE A 126 10.47 20.64 -2.57
CA ILE A 126 9.11 20.56 -3.11
C ILE A 126 8.54 21.98 -3.27
N LEU A 127 8.64 22.81 -2.23
CA LEU A 127 8.15 24.20 -2.28
C LEU A 127 8.89 25.06 -3.32
N SER A 128 10.20 24.91 -3.45
CA SER A 128 10.97 25.66 -4.44
C SER A 128 10.57 25.26 -5.86
N THR A 129 10.32 23.97 -6.10
CA THR A 129 9.88 23.44 -7.39
C THR A 129 8.51 23.98 -7.80
N PHE A 130 7.55 24.02 -6.87
CA PHE A 130 6.23 24.62 -7.13
C PHE A 130 6.32 26.10 -7.48
N ARG A 131 7.16 26.86 -6.76
CA ARG A 131 7.34 28.30 -7.00
C ARG A 131 8.12 28.60 -8.28
N ALA A 132 9.04 27.74 -8.68
CA ALA A 132 9.87 27.89 -9.87
C ALA A 132 9.14 27.55 -11.19
N THR A 133 7.92 27.00 -11.13
CA THR A 133 7.16 26.62 -12.32
C THR A 133 6.89 27.85 -13.23
N PRO A 134 7.25 27.84 -14.52
CA PRO A 134 6.99 28.96 -15.42
C PRO A 134 5.50 29.08 -15.78
N GLY A 135 5.05 30.31 -16.07
CA GLY A 135 3.68 30.61 -16.51
C GLY A 135 2.68 30.99 -15.40
N PRO A 136 1.47 31.44 -15.76
CA PRO A 136 0.43 31.91 -14.84
C PRO A 136 -0.46 30.75 -14.31
N ILE A 137 0.13 29.59 -14.03
CA ILE A 137 -0.65 28.45 -13.50
C ILE A 137 -0.87 28.69 -12.00
N LEU A 138 -1.99 29.34 -11.67
CA LEU A 138 -2.42 29.65 -10.31
C LEU A 138 -2.36 28.42 -9.38
N GLN A 139 -2.69 27.23 -9.91
CA GLN A 139 -2.66 26.00 -9.14
C GLN A 139 -1.24 25.61 -8.69
N MET A 140 -0.25 25.65 -9.59
CA MET A 140 1.12 25.25 -9.27
C MET A 140 1.86 26.28 -8.42
N LYS A 141 1.61 27.58 -8.67
CA LYS A 141 2.32 28.66 -7.96
C LYS A 141 1.72 29.04 -6.62
N VAL A 142 0.42 28.85 -6.43
CA VAL A 142 -0.29 29.34 -5.23
C VAL A 142 -0.96 28.19 -4.50
N LYS A 143 -1.84 27.43 -5.17
CA LYS A 143 -2.63 26.38 -4.50
C LYS A 143 -1.76 25.27 -3.92
N ASN A 144 -0.94 24.61 -4.75
CA ASN A 144 -0.10 23.48 -4.33
C ASN A 144 0.93 23.82 -3.25
N PRO A 145 1.68 24.95 -3.32
CA PRO A 145 2.59 25.29 -2.24
C PRO A 145 1.84 25.66 -0.95
N LEU A 146 0.66 26.29 -1.04
CA LEU A 146 -0.16 26.56 0.14
C LEU A 146 -0.65 25.27 0.80
N MET A 147 -1.08 24.30 -0.01
CA MET A 147 -1.48 22.97 0.46
C MET A 147 -0.35 22.27 1.22
N VAL A 148 0.84 22.26 0.63
CA VAL A 148 2.03 21.64 1.25
C VAL A 148 2.48 22.40 2.50
N LEU A 149 2.36 23.73 2.51
CA LEU A 149 2.60 24.55 3.71
C LEU A 149 1.67 24.17 4.86
N TYR A 150 0.36 24.09 4.61
CA TYR A 150 -0.60 23.68 5.64
C TYR A 150 -0.39 22.25 6.11
N GLN A 151 -0.09 21.32 5.19
CA GLN A 151 0.20 19.94 5.54
C GLN A 151 1.37 19.84 6.53
N TRP A 152 2.45 20.58 6.28
CA TRP A 152 3.64 20.58 7.13
C TRP A 152 3.41 21.24 8.49
N HIS A 153 2.77 22.42 8.51
CA HIS A 153 2.64 23.20 9.74
C HIS A 153 1.51 22.72 10.65
N LEU A 154 0.43 22.18 10.08
CA LEU A 154 -0.73 21.69 10.84
C LEU A 154 -0.68 20.18 11.08
N ILE A 155 0.30 19.46 10.52
CA ILE A 155 0.43 17.99 10.61
C ILE A 155 -0.90 17.31 10.23
N THR A 156 -1.46 17.75 9.10
CA THR A 156 -2.77 17.31 8.61
C THR A 156 -2.62 16.31 7.48
N ARG A 157 -3.67 15.51 7.24
CA ARG A 157 -3.72 14.69 6.02
C ARG A 157 -3.96 15.60 4.82
N ILE A 158 -3.43 15.21 3.66
CA ILE A 158 -3.62 15.99 2.43
C ILE A 158 -5.10 16.19 2.08
N ASP A 159 -5.94 15.19 2.37
CA ASP A 159 -7.39 15.26 2.20
C ASP A 159 -8.05 16.35 3.06
N ASP A 160 -7.53 16.59 4.27
CA ASP A 160 -8.03 17.63 5.18
C ASP A 160 -7.65 19.02 4.66
N VAL A 161 -6.43 19.16 4.14
CA VAL A 161 -5.97 20.41 3.53
C VAL A 161 -6.79 20.76 2.29
N CYS A 162 -7.23 19.76 1.51
CA CYS A 162 -8.08 19.96 0.34
C CYS A 162 -9.44 20.57 0.69
N ASN A 163 -9.92 20.33 1.91
CA ASN A 163 -11.20 20.81 2.40
C ASN A 163 -11.08 22.12 3.20
N PHE A 164 -9.87 22.69 3.30
CA PHE A 164 -9.60 23.90 4.07
C PHE A 164 -10.25 25.12 3.42
N LYS A 165 -11.16 25.77 4.14
CA LYS A 165 -11.88 26.97 3.71
C LYS A 165 -11.16 28.22 4.19
N VAL A 166 -11.41 29.33 3.49
CA VAL A 166 -10.90 30.66 3.84
C VAL A 166 -11.34 31.10 5.24
N SER A 167 -12.48 30.59 5.71
CA SER A 167 -13.05 30.88 7.05
C SER A 167 -12.46 30.05 8.19
N ASP A 168 -11.70 28.99 7.90
CA ASP A 168 -11.21 28.04 8.91
C ASP A 168 -10.07 28.59 9.78
N PRO A 169 -9.06 29.33 9.25
CA PRO A 169 -8.02 29.90 10.10
C PRO A 169 -8.58 31.10 10.85
N ARG A 170 -8.87 30.90 12.14
CA ARG A 170 -9.24 32.00 13.05
C ARG A 170 -8.02 32.50 13.80
N PRO A 171 -7.72 33.81 13.77
CA PRO A 171 -6.64 34.37 14.57
C PRO A 171 -6.98 34.24 16.06
N HIS A 172 -5.98 33.89 16.86
CA HIS A 172 -6.14 33.88 18.31
C HIS A 172 -6.44 35.32 18.81
N PRO A 173 -7.40 35.53 19.74
CA PRO A 173 -7.81 36.87 20.17
C PRO A 173 -6.66 37.78 20.61
N LYS A 174 -5.63 37.20 21.24
CA LYS A 174 -4.42 37.90 21.68
C LYS A 174 -3.59 38.53 20.54
N TRP A 175 -3.67 37.99 19.32
CA TRP A 175 -2.78 38.33 18.21
C TRP A 175 -3.54 38.85 16.98
N GLN A 176 -4.74 39.41 17.16
CA GLN A 176 -5.49 40.03 16.08
C GLN A 176 -4.79 41.30 15.61
N SER A 177 -4.19 41.26 14.43
CA SER A 177 -3.66 42.43 13.74
C SER A 177 -4.79 43.21 13.05
N GLY A 178 -5.57 43.95 13.84
CA GLY A 178 -6.64 44.82 13.34
C GLY A 178 -7.82 44.09 12.67
N PRO A 179 -8.89 44.81 12.29
CA PRO A 179 -10.09 44.18 11.74
C PRO A 179 -9.78 43.46 10.43
N SER A 180 -9.99 42.15 10.44
CA SER A 180 -9.81 41.29 9.28
C SER A 180 -10.72 41.79 8.15
N ALA A 181 -10.28 41.70 6.90
CA ALA A 181 -11.09 42.14 5.76
C ALA A 181 -12.43 41.37 5.65
N LEU A 182 -12.52 40.19 6.29
CA LEU A 182 -13.72 39.37 6.36
C LEU A 182 -14.78 39.96 7.31
N ASP A 183 -14.38 40.70 8.35
CA ASP A 183 -15.31 41.30 9.32
C ASP A 183 -15.98 42.59 8.80
N ARG A 184 -15.55 43.09 7.62
CA ARG A 184 -15.99 44.40 7.10
C ARG A 184 -17.14 44.37 6.10
N GLY A 185 -17.71 43.20 5.79
CA GLY A 185 -18.89 43.11 4.91
C GLY A 185 -18.71 43.74 3.52
N ASP A 186 -17.47 43.94 3.08
CA ASP A 186 -17.16 44.67 1.85
C ASP A 186 -16.99 43.68 0.68
N GLU A 187 -17.96 43.68 -0.23
CA GLU A 187 -18.02 42.80 -1.40
C GLU A 187 -16.86 43.02 -2.39
N ARG A 188 -16.02 44.05 -2.20
CA ARG A 188 -14.78 44.29 -2.98
C ARG A 188 -13.61 43.36 -2.65
N SER A 189 -13.69 42.57 -1.59
CA SER A 189 -12.61 41.68 -1.14
C SER A 189 -12.37 40.44 -2.01
N LYS A 190 -13.18 40.21 -3.06
CA LYS A 190 -13.11 38.98 -3.87
C LYS A 190 -11.86 38.84 -4.75
N PHE A 191 -11.03 39.87 -4.92
CA PHE A 191 -9.87 39.82 -5.82
C PHE A 191 -8.72 40.74 -5.41
N GLN A 192 -8.11 40.55 -4.23
CA GLN A 192 -6.70 40.96 -4.05
C GLN A 192 -5.94 39.96 -3.17
N PRO A 193 -4.85 39.34 -3.67
CA PRO A 193 -3.99 38.53 -2.83
C PRO A 193 -3.25 39.44 -1.83
N VAL A 194 -3.43 39.14 -0.54
CA VAL A 194 -2.86 39.86 0.62
C VAL A 194 -1.33 39.69 0.74
N CYS A 195 -0.66 39.20 -0.31
CA CYS A 195 0.79 38.91 -0.30
C CYS A 195 1.66 40.18 -0.30
N CYS A 196 1.10 41.36 -0.62
CA CYS A 196 1.90 42.58 -0.80
C CYS A 196 2.13 43.44 0.45
N ARG A 197 1.79 43.00 1.67
CA ARG A 197 1.93 43.84 2.90
C ARG A 197 2.93 43.37 3.95
N LEU A 198 3.76 42.36 3.67
CA LEU A 198 4.67 41.80 4.68
C LEU A 198 6.17 41.89 4.35
N TRP A 199 6.60 42.72 3.38
CA TRP A 199 8.02 43.00 3.19
C TRP A 199 8.28 44.52 3.19
N PRO A 200 8.91 45.08 4.23
CA PRO A 200 9.45 46.42 4.15
C PRO A 200 10.75 46.37 3.34
N ASN A 201 10.76 47.14 2.25
CA ASN A 201 11.92 47.79 1.61
C ASN A 201 13.20 46.96 1.43
N HIS A 202 13.38 46.40 0.24
CA HIS A 202 14.69 46.35 -0.42
C HIS A 202 14.53 46.82 -1.86
N THR A 203 14.81 48.11 -2.06
CA THR A 203 15.11 48.72 -3.35
C THR A 203 16.38 49.54 -3.14
N GLU A 204 17.52 48.94 -3.45
CA GLU A 204 18.61 49.52 -4.24
C GLU A 204 19.14 48.41 -5.16
#